data_AF-A0A6P8H398-F1
#
_entry.id   AF-A0A6P8H398-F1
#
_cell.length_a   1.000
_cell.length_b   1.000
_cell.length_c   1.000
_cell.angle_alpha   90.00
_cell.angle_beta   90.00
_cell.angle_gamma   90.00
#
_symmetry.space_group_name_H-M   'P 1'
#
loop_
_entity.id
_entity.type
_entity.pdbx_description
1 polymer ?
#
loop_
_entity_poly.entity_id
_entity_poly.type
_entity_poly.pdbx_seq_one_letter_code
_entity_poly.pdbx_strand_id
1 'polypeptide(L)'
;MDQIGVSTCHQNLKQCFHTLETNHKAWNSVLTECTPLERLRFKLLQAVDVVLGKLTNKMDELQKLLKTLSNQVSTVFQFYEQNTDTLDLATCTLRSATSPSIADMLEWLQDANSYYRQQFLRRKHLLQVLRPDDLSLVEEVPKRWESVDSPDGEEHISDTLSRVSFFVDS
;
A
#
# COMPACT_ATOMS: atom_id res chain seq x y z
N MET A 1 37.61 70.45 -7.28
CA MET A 1 37.21 69.03 -7.26
C MET A 1 37.71 68.41 -8.54
N ASP A 2 38.44 67.31 -8.44
CA ASP A 2 39.16 66.70 -9.56
C ASP A 2 38.19 66.00 -10.53
N GLN A 3 38.05 66.55 -11.74
CA GLN A 3 37.11 66.09 -12.77
C GLN A 3 37.41 64.65 -13.21
N ILE A 4 38.67 64.22 -13.06
CA ILE A 4 39.13 62.85 -13.32
C ILE A 4 38.50 61.89 -12.31
N GLY A 5 38.51 62.23 -11.01
CA GLY A 5 37.95 61.39 -9.96
C GLY A 5 36.44 61.15 -10.08
N VAL A 6 35.68 62.17 -10.53
CA VAL A 6 34.24 62.04 -10.79
C VAL A 6 33.96 61.13 -11.99
N SER A 7 34.74 61.27 -13.07
CA SER A 7 34.60 60.42 -14.25
C SER A 7 34.92 58.95 -13.95
N THR A 8 36.00 58.67 -13.21
CA THR A 8 36.37 57.32 -12.78
C THR A 8 35.30 56.72 -11.86
N CYS A 9 34.74 57.50 -10.94
CA CYS A 9 33.63 57.05 -10.07
C CYS A 9 32.40 56.64 -10.89
N HIS A 10 32.00 57.47 -11.87
CA HIS A 10 30.90 57.13 -12.77
C HIS A 10 31.17 55.88 -13.61
N GLN A 11 32.39 55.70 -14.11
CA GLN A 11 32.79 54.50 -14.87
C GLN A 11 32.65 53.24 -14.01
N ASN A 12 33.13 53.28 -12.76
CA ASN A 12 33.05 52.16 -11.84
C ASN A 12 31.59 51.84 -11.47
N LEU A 13 30.76 52.85 -11.22
CA LEU A 13 29.34 52.65 -10.94
C LEU A 13 28.62 51.99 -12.13
N LYS A 14 28.89 52.43 -13.36
CA LYS A 14 28.34 51.81 -14.58
C LYS A 14 28.74 50.34 -14.68
N GLN A 15 30.00 50.02 -14.40
CA GLN A 15 30.49 48.64 -14.42
C GLN A 15 29.83 47.77 -13.33
N CYS A 16 29.64 48.33 -12.13
CA CYS A 16 28.89 47.66 -11.06
C CYS A 16 27.45 47.36 -11.47
N PHE A 17 26.73 48.35 -12.02
CA PHE A 17 25.35 48.15 -12.47
C PHE A 17 25.22 47.15 -13.62
N HIS A 18 26.15 47.17 -14.57
CA HIS A 18 26.18 46.19 -15.65
C HIS A 18 26.41 44.76 -15.13
N THR A 19 27.30 44.61 -14.15
CA THR A 19 27.54 43.32 -13.49
C THR A 19 26.30 42.83 -12.75
N LEU A 20 25.62 43.72 -12.01
CA LEU A 20 24.36 43.41 -11.33
C LEU A 20 23.26 42.99 -12.30
N GLU A 21 23.10 43.69 -13.42
CA GLU A 21 22.10 43.38 -14.45
C GLU A 21 22.36 42.00 -15.08
N THR A 22 23.63 41.72 -15.41
CA THR A 22 24.05 40.44 -15.98
C THR A 22 23.79 39.29 -14.99
N ASN A 23 24.15 39.48 -13.72
CA ASN A 23 23.86 38.51 -12.66
C ASN A 23 22.35 38.29 -12.49
N HIS A 24 21.55 39.36 -12.47
CA HIS A 24 20.09 39.25 -12.37
C HIS A 24 19.48 38.43 -13.52
N LYS A 25 19.93 38.66 -14.76
CA LYS A 25 19.49 37.89 -15.93
C LYS A 25 19.89 36.41 -15.83
N ALA A 26 21.11 36.12 -15.38
CA ALA A 26 21.59 34.75 -15.17
C ALA A 26 20.73 34.01 -14.15
N TRP A 27 20.44 34.62 -12.99
CA TRP A 27 19.56 34.04 -11.97
C TRP A 27 18.15 33.79 -12.50
N ASN A 28 17.56 34.75 -13.21
CA ASN A 28 16.22 34.58 -13.80
C ASN A 28 16.18 33.46 -14.85
N SER A 29 17.25 33.28 -15.64
CA SER A 29 17.37 32.15 -16.57
C SER A 29 17.32 30.81 -15.83
N VAL A 30 18.14 30.68 -14.78
CA VAL A 30 18.18 29.46 -13.94
C VAL A 30 16.82 29.19 -13.29
N LEU A 31 16.16 30.22 -12.75
CA LEU A 31 14.81 30.12 -12.19
C LEU A 31 13.78 29.61 -13.22
N THR A 32 13.87 30.08 -14.46
CA THR A 32 12.98 29.65 -15.55
C THR A 32 13.23 28.18 -15.92
N GLU A 33 14.48 27.73 -15.87
CA GLU A 33 14.84 26.31 -16.06
C GLU A 33 14.33 25.41 -14.92
N CYS A 34 14.13 25.95 -13.72
CA CYS A 34 13.57 25.20 -12.58
C CYS A 34 12.04 25.03 -12.65
N THR A 35 11.29 25.93 -13.30
CA THR A 35 9.81 25.88 -13.34
C THR A 35 9.23 24.55 -13.89
N PRO A 36 9.79 23.94 -14.95
CA PRO A 36 9.36 22.62 -15.41
C PRO A 36 9.54 21.50 -14.38
N LEU A 37 10.57 21.57 -13.53
CA LEU A 37 10.83 20.57 -12.47
C LEU A 37 9.73 20.59 -11.41
N GLU A 38 9.32 21.78 -10.99
CA GLU A 38 8.20 21.95 -10.04
C GLU A 38 6.90 21.40 -10.62
N ARG A 39 6.62 21.71 -11.89
CA ARG A 39 5.44 21.18 -12.58
C ARG A 39 5.47 19.65 -12.70
N LEU A 40 6.63 19.07 -12.97
CA LEU A 40 6.79 17.61 -13.03
C LEU A 40 6.56 16.98 -11.66
N ARG A 41 7.19 17.53 -10.60
CA ARG A 41 6.99 17.08 -9.22
C ARG A 41 5.52 17.14 -8.82
N PHE A 42 4.84 18.24 -9.13
CA PHE A 42 3.41 18.39 -8.85
C PHE A 42 2.56 17.33 -9.56
N LYS A 43 2.81 17.07 -10.84
CA LYS A 43 2.12 16.01 -11.58
C LYS A 43 2.36 14.62 -11.00
N LEU A 44 3.59 14.35 -10.54
CA LEU A 44 3.94 13.08 -9.91
C LEU A 44 3.18 12.89 -8.59
N LEU A 45 3.16 13.92 -7.73
CA LEU A 45 2.39 13.89 -6.49
C LEU A 45 0.89 13.65 -6.74
N GLN A 46 0.30 14.32 -7.73
CA GLN A 46 -1.10 14.06 -8.12
C GLN A 46 -1.32 12.61 -8.57
N ALA A 47 -0.40 12.05 -9.36
CA ALA A 47 -0.51 10.66 -9.79
C ALA A 47 -0.42 9.69 -8.62
N VAL A 48 0.49 9.95 -7.67
CA VAL A 48 0.62 9.19 -6.41
C VAL A 48 -0.68 9.24 -5.61
N ASP A 49 -1.25 10.43 -5.41
CA ASP A 49 -2.51 10.60 -4.68
C ASP A 49 -3.67 9.81 -5.32
N VAL A 50 -3.77 9.86 -6.65
CA VAL A 50 -4.80 9.10 -7.39
C VAL A 50 -4.64 7.59 -7.18
N VAL A 51 -3.41 7.07 -7.23
CA VAL A 51 -3.14 5.65 -7.04
C VAL A 51 -3.38 5.23 -5.59
N LEU A 52 -2.91 6.00 -4.62
CA LEU A 52 -3.15 5.74 -3.20
C LEU A 52 -4.64 5.80 -2.85
N GLY A 53 -5.40 6.73 -3.44
CA GLY A 53 -6.85 6.79 -3.30
C GLY A 53 -7.55 5.54 -3.82
N LYS A 54 -7.18 5.07 -5.03
CA LYS A 54 -7.71 3.81 -5.59
C LYS A 54 -7.37 2.61 -4.71
N LEU A 55 -6.15 2.54 -4.19
CA LEU A 55 -5.70 1.46 -3.34
C LEU A 55 -6.43 1.46 -1.99
N THR A 56 -6.65 2.65 -1.41
CA THR A 56 -7.44 2.82 -0.18
C THR A 56 -8.87 2.30 -0.37
N ASN A 57 -9.53 2.65 -1.47
CA ASN A 57 -10.88 2.15 -1.77
C ASN A 57 -10.92 0.62 -1.86
N LYS A 58 -9.95 -0.01 -2.55
CA LYS A 58 -9.85 -1.47 -2.62
C LYS A 58 -9.60 -2.10 -1.25
N MET A 59 -8.79 -1.46 -0.41
CA MET A 59 -8.56 -1.93 0.96
C MET A 59 -9.86 -1.88 1.79
N ASP A 60 -10.70 -0.85 1.62
CA ASP A 60 -11.99 -0.77 2.29
C ASP A 60 -12.96 -1.86 1.82
N GLU A 61 -12.98 -2.17 0.52
CA GLU A 61 -13.74 -3.29 -0.04
C GLU A 61 -13.28 -4.63 0.58
N LEU A 62 -11.97 -4.88 0.60
CA LEU A 62 -11.39 -6.07 1.21
C LEU A 62 -11.71 -6.16 2.71
N GLN A 63 -11.66 -5.03 3.44
CA GLN A 63 -12.01 -4.99 4.86
C GLN A 63 -13.46 -5.42 5.10
N LYS A 64 -14.39 -5.00 4.23
CA LYS A 64 -15.80 -5.42 4.30
C LYS A 64 -15.93 -6.93 4.06
N LEU A 65 -15.26 -7.46 3.05
CA LEU A 65 -15.24 -8.90 2.77
C LEU A 65 -14.72 -9.71 3.97
N LEU A 66 -13.61 -9.29 4.57
CA LEU A 66 -13.02 -9.97 5.75
C LEU A 66 -13.91 -9.86 7.00
N LYS A 67 -14.68 -8.78 7.13
CA LYS A 67 -15.68 -8.67 8.19
C LYS A 67 -16.82 -9.67 7.98
N THR A 68 -17.32 -9.77 6.76
CA THR A 68 -18.36 -10.75 6.39
C THR A 68 -17.88 -12.17 6.60
N LEU A 69 -16.70 -12.53 6.08
CA LEU A 69 -16.08 -13.84 6.27
C LEU A 69 -15.94 -14.18 7.75
N SER A 70 -15.38 -13.27 8.54
CA SER A 70 -15.22 -13.51 9.97
C SER A 70 -16.53 -13.70 10.71
N ASN A 71 -17.59 -12.99 10.32
CA ASN A 71 -18.91 -13.21 10.91
C ASN A 71 -19.44 -14.61 10.56
N GLN A 72 -19.25 -15.05 9.31
CA GLN A 72 -19.61 -16.40 8.88
C GLN A 72 -18.81 -17.47 9.65
N VAL A 73 -17.49 -17.29 9.80
CA VAL A 73 -16.65 -18.17 10.62
C VAL A 73 -17.20 -18.23 12.05
N SER A 74 -17.47 -17.08 12.68
CA SER A 74 -18.05 -17.05 14.03
C SER A 74 -19.39 -17.78 14.11
N THR A 75 -20.28 -17.63 13.12
CA THR A 75 -21.56 -18.35 13.08
C THR A 75 -21.37 -19.87 13.00
N VAL A 76 -20.43 -20.34 12.17
CA VAL A 76 -20.14 -21.77 12.05
C VAL A 76 -19.57 -22.35 13.35
N PHE A 77 -18.63 -21.64 13.98
CA PHE A 77 -18.06 -22.06 15.27
C PHE A 77 -19.10 -22.04 16.41
N GLN A 78 -19.97 -21.02 16.47
CA GLN A 78 -21.07 -20.97 17.43
C GLN A 78 -22.04 -22.14 17.24
N PHE A 79 -22.35 -22.50 15.98
CA PHE A 79 -23.19 -23.65 15.69
C PHE A 79 -22.55 -24.94 16.20
N TYR A 80 -21.24 -25.12 16.00
CA TYR A 80 -20.51 -26.26 16.54
C TYR A 80 -20.57 -26.30 18.07
N GLU A 81 -20.26 -25.18 18.75
CA GLU A 81 -20.30 -25.07 20.21
C GLU A 81 -21.68 -25.41 20.80
N GLN A 82 -22.75 -24.99 20.13
CA GLN A 82 -24.13 -25.24 20.54
C GLN A 82 -24.60 -26.69 20.33
N ASN A 83 -23.91 -27.47 19.50
CA ASN A 83 -24.30 -28.83 19.13
C ASN A 83 -23.27 -29.88 19.58
N THR A 84 -22.46 -29.58 20.59
CA THR A 84 -21.40 -30.48 21.08
C THR A 84 -21.92 -31.83 21.60
N ASP A 85 -23.16 -31.90 22.07
CA ASP A 85 -23.80 -33.15 22.51
C ASP A 85 -24.13 -34.11 21.34
N THR A 86 -24.35 -33.57 20.13
CA THR A 86 -24.66 -34.35 18.92
C THR A 86 -23.48 -34.50 17.98
N LEU A 87 -22.57 -33.52 18.00
CA LEU A 87 -21.30 -33.48 17.27
C LEU A 87 -20.16 -33.87 18.21
N ASP A 88 -20.17 -35.13 18.65
CA ASP A 88 -19.09 -35.65 19.49
C ASP A 88 -17.76 -35.71 18.73
N LEU A 89 -16.66 -35.89 19.47
CA LEU A 89 -15.31 -35.85 18.90
C LEU A 89 -15.11 -36.91 17.79
N ALA A 90 -15.74 -38.09 17.93
CA ALA A 90 -15.67 -39.14 16.93
C ALA A 90 -16.38 -38.74 15.64
N THR A 91 -17.55 -38.11 15.74
CA THR A 91 -18.30 -37.59 14.58
C THR A 91 -17.55 -36.47 13.88
N CYS A 92 -16.94 -35.54 14.63
CA CYS A 92 -16.23 -34.40 14.04
C CYS A 92 -14.90 -34.75 13.35
N THR A 93 -14.30 -35.88 13.71
CA THR A 93 -13.06 -36.37 13.10
C THR A 93 -13.30 -37.41 12.01
N LEU A 94 -14.55 -37.79 11.77
CA LEU A 94 -14.92 -38.74 10.72
C LEU A 94 -14.60 -38.17 9.34
N ARG A 95 -13.82 -38.90 8.55
CA ARG A 95 -13.47 -38.57 7.16
C ARG A 95 -14.10 -39.58 6.21
N SER A 96 -14.38 -39.18 4.98
CA SER A 96 -14.77 -40.08 3.89
C SER A 96 -13.87 -39.91 2.67
N ALA A 97 -14.03 -40.78 1.66
CA ALA A 97 -13.29 -40.66 0.41
C ALA A 97 -13.64 -39.39 -0.39
N THR A 98 -14.77 -38.76 -0.10
CA THR A 98 -15.30 -37.60 -0.85
C THR A 98 -15.54 -36.37 0.01
N SER A 99 -15.44 -36.49 1.34
CA SER A 99 -15.66 -35.38 2.27
C SER A 99 -14.55 -35.35 3.34
N PRO A 100 -13.89 -34.18 3.52
CA PRO A 100 -13.10 -33.90 4.71
C PRO A 100 -13.93 -34.05 6.00
N SER A 101 -13.27 -34.13 7.14
CA SER A 101 -13.97 -34.09 8.43
C SER A 101 -14.41 -32.67 8.77
N ILE A 102 -15.37 -32.55 9.70
CA ILE A 102 -15.81 -31.25 10.21
C ILE A 102 -14.65 -30.51 10.87
N ALA A 103 -13.79 -31.23 11.62
CA ALA A 103 -12.61 -30.66 12.25
C ALA A 103 -11.65 -30.04 11.21
N ASP A 104 -11.39 -30.75 10.10
CA ASP A 104 -10.53 -30.24 9.02
C ASP A 104 -11.11 -28.98 8.39
N MET A 105 -12.42 -28.98 8.10
CA MET A 105 -13.09 -27.83 7.49
C MET A 105 -13.08 -26.59 8.40
N LEU A 106 -13.25 -26.79 9.71
CA LEU A 106 -13.19 -25.72 10.70
C LEU A 106 -11.78 -25.15 10.81
N GLU A 107 -10.75 -26.01 10.85
CA GLU A 107 -9.33 -25.62 10.84
C GLU A 107 -9.01 -24.80 9.59
N TRP A 108 -9.33 -25.33 8.41
CA TRP A 108 -9.10 -24.66 7.12
C TRP A 108 -9.78 -23.28 7.04
N LEU A 109 -11.02 -23.20 7.52
CA LEU A 109 -11.77 -21.94 7.52
C LEU A 109 -11.14 -20.92 8.47
N GLN A 110 -10.70 -21.36 9.66
CA GLN A 110 -10.05 -20.50 10.65
C GLN A 110 -8.68 -20.02 10.16
N ASP A 111 -7.89 -20.91 9.56
CA ASP A 111 -6.58 -20.60 8.99
C ASP A 111 -6.70 -19.60 7.84
N ALA A 112 -7.64 -19.82 6.92
CA ALA A 112 -7.88 -18.90 5.82
C ALA A 112 -8.30 -17.50 6.29
N ASN A 113 -9.25 -17.43 7.23
CA ASN A 113 -9.68 -16.16 7.80
C ASN A 113 -8.52 -15.44 8.52
N SER A 114 -7.70 -16.17 9.27
CA SER A 114 -6.55 -15.62 10.00
C SER A 114 -5.47 -15.11 9.04
N TYR A 115 -5.15 -15.89 8.01
CA TYR A 115 -4.19 -15.53 6.97
C TYR A 115 -4.59 -14.21 6.28
N TYR A 116 -5.80 -14.12 5.71
CA TYR A 116 -6.20 -12.92 4.99
C TYR A 116 -6.33 -11.69 5.88
N ARG A 117 -6.70 -11.85 7.16
CA ARG A 117 -6.68 -10.76 8.14
C ARG A 117 -5.28 -10.25 8.40
N GLN A 118 -4.32 -11.14 8.61
CA GLN A 118 -2.92 -10.76 8.80
C GLN A 118 -2.37 -10.04 7.56
N GLN A 119 -2.67 -10.58 6.38
CA GLN A 119 -2.29 -9.99 5.11
C GLN A 119 -2.86 -8.59 4.91
N PHE A 120 -4.14 -8.39 5.24
CA PHE A 120 -4.78 -7.09 5.23
C PHE A 120 -4.13 -6.09 6.19
N LEU A 121 -3.85 -6.51 7.44
CA LEU A 121 -3.25 -5.63 8.45
C LEU A 121 -1.85 -5.18 8.05
N ARG A 122 -1.01 -6.09 7.54
CA ARG A 122 0.34 -5.76 7.07
C ARG A 122 0.30 -4.75 5.92
N ARG A 123 -0.57 -4.97 4.93
CA ARG A 123 -0.77 -4.03 3.80
C ARG A 123 -1.31 -2.69 4.26
N LYS A 124 -2.29 -2.68 5.17
CA LYS A 124 -2.87 -1.45 5.73
C LYS A 124 -1.82 -0.64 6.49
N HIS A 125 -1.02 -1.29 7.31
CA HIS A 125 0.08 -0.65 8.03
C HIS A 125 1.12 -0.06 7.06
N LEU A 126 1.51 -0.81 6.02
CA LEU A 126 2.42 -0.31 4.99
C LEU A 126 1.93 1.01 4.39
N LEU A 127 0.63 1.11 4.07
CA LEU A 127 0.03 2.32 3.51
C LEU A 127 -0.07 3.48 4.51
N GLN A 128 -0.33 3.19 5.78
CA GLN A 128 -0.41 4.20 6.83
C GLN A 128 0.93 4.88 7.12
N VAL A 129 2.04 4.19 6.85
CA VAL A 129 3.40 4.72 7.04
C VAL A 129 3.82 5.65 5.90
N LEU A 130 3.12 5.63 4.76
CA LEU A 130 3.48 6.44 3.61
C LEU A 130 3.18 7.92 3.82
N ARG A 131 4.12 8.75 3.39
CA ARG A 131 3.93 10.19 3.24
C ARG A 131 3.96 10.50 1.74
N PRO A 132 2.86 11.01 1.14
CA PRO A 132 2.80 11.31 -0.29
C PRO A 132 3.91 12.26 -0.76
N ASP A 133 4.35 13.17 0.12
CA ASP A 133 5.41 14.14 -0.16
C ASP A 133 6.82 13.53 -0.22
N ASP A 134 6.99 12.32 0.31
CA ASP A 134 8.24 11.58 0.32
C ASP A 134 8.27 10.53 -0.80
N LEU A 135 8.69 10.99 -1.98
CA LEU A 135 8.77 10.17 -3.18
C LEU A 135 9.68 8.94 -3.01
N SER A 136 10.67 9.00 -2.11
CA SER A 136 11.56 7.85 -1.86
C SER A 136 10.80 6.70 -1.20
N LEU A 137 9.97 7.01 -0.20
CA LEU A 137 9.12 6.02 0.46
C LEU A 137 8.05 5.46 -0.48
N VAL A 138 7.52 6.30 -1.38
CA VAL A 138 6.52 5.89 -2.38
C VAL A 138 7.13 4.95 -3.42
N GLU A 139 8.37 5.19 -3.86
CA GLU A 139 9.07 4.34 -4.83
C GLU A 139 9.32 2.92 -4.29
N GLU A 140 9.52 2.77 -2.99
CA GLU A 140 9.74 1.47 -2.35
C GLU A 140 8.45 0.66 -2.09
N VAL A 141 7.27 1.29 -2.20
CA VAL A 141 5.99 0.65 -1.89
C VAL A 141 5.78 -0.67 -2.64
N PRO A 142 5.98 -0.77 -3.97
CA PRO A 142 5.73 -2.01 -4.69
C PRO A 142 6.58 -3.17 -4.16
N LYS A 143 7.88 -2.94 -3.94
CA LYS A 143 8.80 -3.94 -3.40
C LYS A 143 8.42 -4.35 -1.98
N ARG A 144 8.09 -3.38 -1.13
CA ARG A 144 7.65 -3.65 0.25
C ARG A 144 6.33 -4.40 0.26
N TRP A 145 5.43 -4.10 -0.67
CA TRP A 145 4.15 -4.78 -0.83
C TRP A 145 4.33 -6.25 -1.22
N GLU A 146 5.22 -6.54 -2.19
CA GLU A 146 5.57 -7.91 -2.56
C GLU A 146 6.16 -8.69 -1.38
N SER A 147 6.98 -8.04 -0.54
CA SER A 147 7.54 -8.68 0.66
C SER A 147 6.55 -8.96 1.79
N VAL A 148 5.32 -8.42 1.71
CA VAL A 148 4.27 -8.72 2.71
C VAL A 148 3.74 -10.14 2.54
N ASP A 149 3.74 -10.63 1.30
CA ASP A 149 3.30 -11.98 0.97
C ASP A 149 4.34 -13.01 1.39
N SER A 150 3.88 -14.08 2.04
CA SER A 150 4.72 -15.21 2.42
C SER A 150 4.44 -16.32 1.42
N PRO A 151 5.41 -16.74 0.60
CA PRO A 151 5.19 -17.76 -0.43
C PRO A 151 4.57 -19.03 0.15
N ASP A 152 5.09 -19.45 1.31
CA ASP A 152 4.63 -20.62 2.07
C ASP A 152 3.17 -20.50 2.54
N GLY A 153 2.77 -19.30 2.97
CA GLY A 153 1.40 -19.06 3.44
C GLY A 153 0.40 -19.00 2.29
N GLU A 154 0.79 -18.45 1.15
CA GLU A 154 -0.04 -18.40 -0.05
C GLU A 154 -0.25 -19.79 -0.66
N GLU A 155 0.79 -20.62 -0.71
CA GLU A 155 0.73 -22.01 -1.17
C GLU A 155 -0.23 -22.84 -0.32
N HIS A 156 -0.08 -22.81 1.01
CA HIS A 156 -0.96 -23.53 1.93
C HIS A 156 -2.44 -23.15 1.77
N ILE A 157 -2.71 -21.85 1.58
CA ILE A 157 -4.07 -21.34 1.40
C ILE A 157 -4.62 -21.75 0.03
N SER A 158 -3.81 -21.69 -1.02
CA SER A 158 -4.20 -22.13 -2.37
C SER A 158 -4.55 -23.61 -2.41
N ASP A 159 -3.74 -24.46 -1.74
CA ASP A 159 -4.00 -25.90 -1.62
C ASP A 159 -5.31 -26.17 -0.88
N THR A 160 -5.53 -25.44 0.21
CA THR A 160 -6.75 -25.54 1.01
C THR A 160 -7.99 -25.16 0.19
N LEU A 161 -7.93 -24.03 -0.52
CA LEU A 161 -9.03 -23.60 -1.39
C LEU A 161 -9.32 -24.59 -2.51
N SER A 162 -8.28 -25.22 -3.07
CA SER A 162 -8.42 -26.26 -4.10
C SER A 162 -9.11 -27.53 -3.55
N ARG A 163 -8.84 -27.89 -2.29
CA ARG A 163 -9.54 -28.99 -1.61
C ARG A 163 -11.00 -28.64 -1.34
N VAL A 164 -11.27 -27.41 -0.93
CA VAL A 164 -12.64 -26.92 -0.70
C VAL A 164 -13.43 -26.88 -1.99
N SER A 165 -12.86 -26.41 -3.11
CA SER A 165 -13.58 -26.35 -4.39
C SER A 165 -14.03 -27.74 -4.85
N PHE A 166 -13.15 -28.75 -4.73
CA PHE A 166 -13.53 -30.13 -5.05
C PHE A 166 -14.72 -30.62 -4.21
N PHE A 167 -14.76 -30.27 -2.93
CA PHE A 167 -15.87 -30.62 -2.04
C PHE A 167 -17.16 -29.86 -2.38
N VAL A 168 -17.07 -28.58 -2.72
CA VAL A 168 -18.25 -27.74 -3.02
C VAL A 168 -18.86 -28.05 -4.39
N ASP A 169 -18.05 -28.52 -5.34
CA ASP A 169 -18.49 -28.88 -6.70
C ASP A 169 -19.01 -30.33 -6.82
N SER A 170 -18.96 -31.12 -5.74
CA SER A 170 -19.44 -32.52 -5.65
C SER A 170 -20.91 -32.61 -5.24
#